data_AF-A0A7X9IG20-F1
#
_entry.id   AF-A0A7X9IG20-F1
#
_cell.length_a   1.000
_cell.length_b   1.000
_cell.length_c   1.000
_cell.angle_alpha   90.00
_cell.angle_beta   90.00
_cell.angle_gamma   90.00
#
_symmetry.space_group_name_H-M   'P 1'
#
loop_
_entity.id
_entity.type
_entity.pdbx_description
1 polymer ?
#
loop_
_entity_poly.entity_id
_entity_poly.type
_entity_poly.pdbx_seq_one_letter_code
_entity_poly.pdbx_strand_id
1 'polypeptide(L)'
;MVKKTLVLTALFLLVLGNAASALAQNGPSFAQAWSSQSDKEKESFIRGVVSGVRILCMDITVGLGKAADPEHVNKQFRECFNSYVVDDPATLIRTMNELYADKKNAFIPFDGIYKIAGLKLSGQNVDKLLEQSRQYAEGLKKKIEKEVKK
;
A
#
# COMPACT_ATOMS: atom_id res chain seq x y z
N MET A 1 -16.30 -39.63 33.72
CA MET A 1 -16.69 -38.51 32.82
C MET A 1 -16.02 -37.20 33.19
N VAL A 2 -15.97 -36.81 34.47
CA VAL A 2 -15.39 -35.54 34.98
C VAL A 2 -14.00 -35.19 34.45
N LYS A 3 -13.07 -36.16 34.35
CA LYS A 3 -11.71 -35.93 33.80
C LYS A 3 -11.69 -35.50 32.33
N LYS A 4 -12.60 -36.02 31.50
CA LYS A 4 -12.67 -35.69 30.07
C LYS A 4 -13.25 -34.28 29.88
N THR A 5 -14.23 -33.91 30.71
CA THR A 5 -14.83 -32.57 30.70
C THR A 5 -13.81 -31.51 31.14
N LEU A 6 -13.01 -31.78 32.18
CA LEU A 6 -11.96 -30.85 32.66
C LEU A 6 -10.87 -30.59 31.60
N VAL A 7 -10.47 -31.62 30.86
CA VAL A 7 -9.48 -31.48 29.78
C VAL A 7 -10.05 -30.66 28.61
N LEU A 8 -11.32 -30.88 28.24
CA LEU A 8 -11.99 -30.09 27.21
C LEU A 8 -12.14 -28.62 27.62
N THR A 9 -12.51 -28.33 28.87
CA THR A 9 -12.63 -26.95 29.36
C THR A 9 -11.27 -26.25 29.41
N ALA A 10 -10.21 -26.96 29.82
CA ALA A 10 -8.85 -26.42 29.82
C ALA A 10 -8.34 -26.12 28.38
N LEU A 11 -8.63 -27.01 27.42
CA LEU A 11 -8.32 -26.80 26.00
C LEU A 11 -9.09 -25.59 25.44
N PHE A 12 -10.37 -25.44 25.80
CA PHE A 12 -11.20 -24.31 25.35
C PHE A 12 -10.68 -22.97 25.89
N LEU A 13 -10.25 -22.94 27.16
CA LEU A 13 -9.65 -21.75 27.78
C LEU A 13 -8.27 -21.40 27.20
N LEU A 14 -7.47 -22.40 26.82
CA LEU A 14 -6.18 -22.20 26.14
C LEU A 14 -6.35 -21.64 24.71
N VAL A 15 -7.42 -22.02 24.00
CA VAL A 15 -7.74 -21.48 22.67
C VAL A 15 -8.23 -20.03 22.79
N LEU A 16 -9.08 -19.72 23.77
CA LEU A 16 -9.58 -18.37 24.01
C LEU A 16 -8.50 -17.42 24.55
N GLY A 17 -7.57 -17.91 25.38
CA GLY A 17 -6.43 -17.13 25.88
C GLY A 17 -5.43 -16.72 24.80
N ASN A 18 -5.24 -17.56 23.77
CA ASN A 18 -4.39 -17.22 22.63
C ASN A 18 -5.06 -16.25 21.64
N ALA A 19 -6.40 -16.27 21.54
CA ALA A 19 -7.13 -15.35 20.66
C ALA A 19 -7.06 -13.89 21.15
N ALA A 20 -6.97 -13.66 22.46
CA ALA A 20 -6.87 -12.32 23.04
C ALA A 20 -5.47 -11.67 22.84
N SER A 21 -4.41 -12.47 22.65
CA SER A 21 -3.04 -11.96 22.50
C SER A 21 -2.72 -11.44 21.09
N ALA A 22 -3.52 -11.81 20.08
CA ALA A 22 -3.38 -11.32 18.70
C ALA A 22 -3.90 -9.89 18.50
N LEU A 23 -4.81 -9.42 19.35
CA LEU A 23 -5.40 -8.08 19.26
C LEU A 23 -4.50 -6.96 19.84
N ALA A 24 -3.41 -7.32 20.51
CA ALA A 24 -2.45 -6.39 21.10
C ALA A 24 -1.15 -6.21 20.28
N GLN A 25 -1.03 -6.87 19.13
CA GLN A 25 0.07 -6.61 18.21
C GLN A 25 -0.24 -5.33 17.43
N ASN A 26 0.68 -4.36 17.48
CA ASN A 26 0.72 -3.24 16.54
C ASN A 26 0.34 -3.78 15.15
N GLY A 27 -0.71 -3.23 14.54
CA GLY A 27 -1.21 -3.72 13.25
C GLY A 27 -0.08 -3.93 12.23
N PRO A 28 -0.25 -4.87 11.29
CA PRO A 28 0.82 -5.23 10.36
C PRO A 28 1.37 -3.98 9.65
N SER A 29 2.69 -3.91 9.52
CA SER A 29 3.32 -2.82 8.79
C SER A 29 2.86 -2.81 7.33
N PHE A 30 3.00 -1.69 6.62
CA PHE A 30 2.65 -1.65 5.19
C PHE A 30 3.47 -2.67 4.40
N ALA A 31 4.77 -2.83 4.68
CA ALA A 31 5.55 -3.90 4.05
C ALA A 31 4.95 -5.30 4.29
N GLN A 32 4.50 -5.58 5.51
CA GLN A 32 3.86 -6.86 5.83
C GLN A 32 2.54 -7.02 5.05
N ALA A 33 1.67 -6.01 5.06
CA ALA A 33 0.41 -6.02 4.34
C ALA A 33 0.61 -6.17 2.82
N TRP A 34 1.62 -5.51 2.25
CA TRP A 34 1.99 -5.68 0.84
C TRP A 34 2.49 -7.09 0.54
N SER A 35 3.36 -7.63 1.40
CA SER A 35 3.93 -8.97 1.21
C SER A 35 2.89 -10.09 1.33
N SER A 36 1.82 -9.88 2.09
CA SER A 36 0.71 -10.84 2.21
C SER A 36 -0.24 -10.87 1.01
N GLN A 37 -0.15 -9.88 0.10
CA GLN A 37 -0.95 -9.84 -1.11
C GLN A 37 -0.34 -10.71 -2.21
N SER A 38 -1.20 -11.39 -2.96
CA SER A 38 -0.86 -12.02 -4.22
C SER A 38 -0.50 -10.97 -5.29
N ASP A 39 0.22 -11.38 -6.33
CA ASP A 39 0.58 -10.48 -7.42
C ASP A 39 -0.65 -9.92 -8.14
N LYS A 40 -1.73 -10.71 -8.26
CA LYS A 40 -3.01 -10.26 -8.83
C LYS A 40 -3.67 -9.15 -8.00
N GLU A 41 -3.57 -9.22 -6.67
CA GLU A 41 -4.09 -8.16 -5.78
C GLU A 41 -3.26 -6.88 -5.90
N LYS A 42 -1.93 -7.00 -5.98
CA LYS A 42 -1.03 -5.86 -6.20
C LYS A 42 -1.28 -5.20 -7.56
N GLU A 43 -1.48 -5.98 -8.61
CA GLU A 43 -1.87 -5.47 -9.93
C GLU A 43 -3.21 -4.74 -9.87
N SER A 44 -4.20 -5.32 -9.19
CA SER A 44 -5.53 -4.70 -9.00
C SER A 44 -5.42 -3.36 -8.27
N PHE A 45 -4.58 -3.28 -7.22
CA PHE A 45 -4.30 -2.02 -6.53
C PHE A 45 -3.71 -0.96 -7.47
N ILE A 46 -2.66 -1.32 -8.22
CA ILE A 46 -2.00 -0.39 -9.16
C ILE A 46 -2.98 0.09 -10.22
N ARG A 47 -3.75 -0.82 -10.83
CA ARG A 47 -4.79 -0.48 -11.81
C ARG A 47 -5.84 0.45 -11.20
N GLY A 48 -6.28 0.17 -9.98
CA GLY A 48 -7.23 1.01 -9.24
C GLY A 48 -6.72 2.43 -9.01
N VAL A 49 -5.45 2.61 -8.62
CA VAL A 49 -4.82 3.93 -8.47
C VAL A 49 -4.80 4.68 -9.80
N VAL A 50 -4.32 4.03 -10.87
CA VAL A 50 -4.27 4.64 -12.21
C VAL A 50 -5.68 5.03 -12.68
N SER A 51 -6.68 4.17 -12.47
CA SER A 51 -8.08 4.45 -12.81
C SER A 51 -8.65 5.61 -11.99
N GLY A 52 -8.43 5.65 -10.68
CA GLY A 52 -8.91 6.72 -9.80
C GLY A 52 -8.33 8.08 -10.20
N VAL A 53 -7.04 8.12 -10.53
CA VAL A 53 -6.41 9.37 -10.98
C VAL A 53 -6.90 9.76 -12.36
N ARG A 54 -7.10 8.79 -13.26
CA ARG A 54 -7.71 9.05 -14.58
C ARG A 54 -9.08 9.69 -14.44
N ILE A 55 -9.91 9.24 -13.50
CA ILE A 55 -11.24 9.83 -13.22
C ILE A 55 -11.12 11.28 -12.74
N LEU A 56 -10.17 11.59 -11.86
CA LEU A 56 -10.00 12.95 -11.32
C LEU A 56 -9.35 13.91 -12.31
N CYS A 57 -8.43 13.42 -13.14
CA CYS A 57 -7.64 14.22 -14.07
C CYS A 57 -8.29 14.43 -15.43
N MET A 58 -9.26 13.58 -15.80
CA MET A 58 -9.96 13.70 -17.08
C MET A 58 -11.30 14.42 -16.89
N ASP A 59 -11.56 15.39 -17.76
CA ASP A 59 -12.85 16.05 -17.83
C ASP A 59 -13.94 15.01 -18.19
N ILE A 60 -15.11 15.08 -17.52
CA ILE A 60 -16.30 14.25 -17.78
C ILE A 60 -16.64 14.23 -19.28
N THR A 61 -16.35 15.31 -20.01
CA THR A 61 -16.58 15.45 -21.45
C THR A 61 -15.80 14.46 -22.32
N VAL A 62 -14.66 13.92 -21.86
CA VAL A 62 -13.93 12.88 -22.59
C VAL A 62 -14.71 11.56 -22.61
N GLY A 63 -15.45 11.24 -21.54
CA GLY A 63 -16.36 10.10 -21.48
C GLY A 63 -17.65 10.28 -22.29
N LEU A 64 -17.97 11.51 -22.68
CA LEU A 64 -19.17 11.87 -23.45
C LEU A 64 -18.96 11.85 -24.98
N GLY A 65 -17.81 11.35 -25.46
CA GLY A 65 -17.58 11.09 -26.88
C GLY A 65 -17.40 12.34 -27.76
N LYS A 66 -17.22 13.53 -27.18
CA LYS A 66 -16.87 14.72 -27.97
C LYS A 66 -15.38 14.72 -28.29
N ALA A 67 -15.02 14.05 -29.38
CA ALA A 67 -13.83 14.27 -30.22
C ALA A 67 -12.54 14.72 -29.49
N ALA A 68 -12.24 14.14 -28.32
CA ALA A 68 -10.96 14.35 -27.67
C ALA A 68 -10.00 13.35 -28.30
N ASP A 69 -9.08 13.86 -29.12
CA ASP A 69 -7.98 13.09 -29.69
C ASP A 69 -7.34 12.20 -28.59
N PRO A 70 -7.31 10.86 -28.76
CA PRO A 70 -6.72 9.96 -27.77
C PRO A 70 -5.30 10.34 -27.36
N GLU A 71 -4.52 10.96 -28.25
CA GLU A 71 -3.19 11.45 -27.93
C GLU A 71 -3.24 12.67 -27.01
N HIS A 72 -4.11 13.64 -27.28
CA HIS A 72 -4.37 14.79 -26.41
C HIS A 72 -4.87 14.37 -25.01
N VAL A 73 -5.78 13.40 -24.93
CA VAL A 73 -6.29 12.85 -23.66
C VAL A 73 -5.17 12.17 -22.86
N ASN A 74 -4.36 11.36 -23.53
CA ASN A 74 -3.23 10.69 -22.87
C ASN A 74 -2.16 11.70 -22.45
N LYS A 75 -1.94 12.76 -23.22
CA LYS A 75 -1.02 13.85 -22.86
C LYS A 75 -1.53 14.63 -21.64
N GLN A 76 -2.79 15.04 -21.62
CA GLN A 76 -3.40 15.73 -20.46
C GLN A 76 -3.38 14.85 -19.20
N PHE A 77 -3.66 13.55 -19.36
CA PHE A 77 -3.53 12.59 -18.27
C PHE A 77 -2.09 12.47 -17.78
N ARG A 78 -1.11 12.32 -18.69
CA ARG A 78 0.32 12.32 -18.34
C ARG A 78 0.72 13.63 -17.68
N GLU A 79 0.25 14.78 -18.14
CA GLU A 79 0.57 16.10 -17.57
C GLU A 79 -0.04 16.31 -16.17
N CYS A 80 -1.28 15.86 -15.94
CA CYS A 80 -1.90 15.84 -14.62
C CYS A 80 -1.22 14.83 -13.68
N PHE A 81 -0.65 13.77 -14.27
CA PHE A 81 -0.12 12.61 -13.56
C PHE A 81 1.37 12.40 -13.83
N ASN A 82 2.12 13.50 -14.00
CA ASN A 82 3.46 13.54 -14.61
C ASN A 82 4.58 13.04 -13.68
N SER A 83 4.27 12.06 -12.82
CA SER A 83 5.23 11.35 -11.97
C SER A 83 4.83 9.91 -11.63
N TYR A 84 3.71 9.38 -12.15
CA TYR A 84 3.11 8.16 -11.60
C TYR A 84 2.76 7.03 -12.58
N VAL A 85 2.64 7.27 -13.89
CA VAL A 85 2.32 6.18 -14.81
C VAL A 85 3.59 5.42 -15.17
N VAL A 86 3.81 4.32 -14.46
CA VAL A 86 4.61 3.23 -15.00
C VAL A 86 3.70 2.42 -15.90
N ASP A 87 3.99 2.35 -17.19
CA ASP A 87 3.17 1.64 -18.19
C ASP A 87 3.12 0.12 -17.93
N ASP A 88 4.06 -0.42 -17.14
CA ASP A 88 4.13 -1.83 -16.74
C ASP A 88 3.91 -2.06 -15.22
N PRO A 89 2.74 -2.57 -14.81
CA PRO A 89 2.47 -2.95 -13.42
C PRO A 89 3.47 -3.95 -12.84
N ALA A 90 3.99 -4.90 -13.63
CA ALA A 90 4.91 -5.91 -13.11
C ALA A 90 6.24 -5.30 -12.67
N THR A 91 6.79 -4.39 -13.48
CA THR A 91 7.99 -3.61 -13.12
C THR A 91 7.77 -2.73 -11.90
N LEU A 92 6.60 -2.10 -11.78
CA LEU A 92 6.26 -1.32 -10.59
C LEU A 92 6.16 -2.19 -9.33
N ILE A 93 5.47 -3.34 -9.41
CA ILE A 93 5.38 -4.32 -8.29
C ILE A 93 6.75 -4.77 -7.85
N ARG A 94 7.62 -5.16 -8.79
CA ARG A 94 9.00 -5.56 -8.50
C ARG A 94 9.75 -4.45 -7.77
N THR A 95 9.62 -3.21 -8.22
CA THR A 95 10.30 -2.06 -7.62
C THR A 95 9.77 -1.75 -6.22
N MET A 96 8.45 -1.86 -6.00
CA MET A 96 7.85 -1.74 -4.68
C MET A 96 8.28 -2.89 -3.74
N ASN A 97 8.40 -4.12 -4.25
CA ASN A 97 8.94 -5.25 -3.49
C ASN A 97 10.39 -5.00 -3.05
N GLU A 98 11.26 -4.50 -3.95
CA GLU A 98 12.65 -4.13 -3.62
C GLU A 98 12.70 -3.06 -2.54
N LEU A 99 11.86 -2.03 -2.63
CA LEU A 99 11.78 -0.97 -1.63
C LEU A 99 11.30 -1.52 -0.28
N TYR A 100 10.27 -2.36 -0.25
CA TYR A 100 9.77 -2.95 0.99
C TYR A 100 10.65 -4.07 1.57
N ALA A 101 11.63 -4.58 0.83
CA ALA A 101 12.64 -5.50 1.36
C ALA A 101 13.54 -4.82 2.42
N ASP A 102 13.72 -3.50 2.36
CA ASP A 102 14.37 -2.75 3.42
C ASP A 102 13.40 -2.52 4.58
N LYS A 103 13.73 -3.06 5.76
CA LYS A 103 12.93 -2.94 6.98
C LYS A 103 12.71 -1.49 7.42
N LYS A 104 13.57 -0.55 7.03
CA LYS A 104 13.39 0.89 7.30
C LYS A 104 12.21 1.47 6.53
N ASN A 105 11.78 0.82 5.47
CA ASN A 105 10.65 1.25 4.64
C ASN A 105 9.33 0.63 5.10
N ALA A 106 9.34 -0.22 6.14
CA ALA A 106 8.20 -1.03 6.52
C ALA A 106 6.94 -0.24 6.86
N PHE A 107 7.10 0.97 7.40
CA PHE A 107 6.00 1.84 7.79
C PHE A 107 5.69 2.95 6.78
N ILE A 108 6.39 3.01 5.65
CA ILE A 108 6.05 3.94 4.59
C ILE A 108 4.74 3.46 3.92
N PRO A 109 3.69 4.30 3.87
CA PRO A 109 2.41 3.94 3.24
C PRO A 109 2.55 3.55 1.76
N PHE A 110 1.57 2.79 1.25
CA PHE A 110 1.58 2.29 -0.13
C PHE A 110 1.69 3.40 -1.18
N ASP A 111 0.98 4.51 -0.98
CA ASP A 111 1.07 5.65 -1.88
C ASP A 111 2.48 6.22 -1.89
N GLY A 112 3.11 6.39 -0.72
CA GLY A 112 4.50 6.86 -0.60
C GLY A 112 5.50 6.00 -1.36
N ILE A 113 5.47 4.68 -1.15
CA ILE A 113 6.34 3.74 -1.87
C ILE A 113 6.03 3.69 -3.37
N TYR A 114 4.75 3.77 -3.75
CA TYR A 114 4.34 3.86 -5.15
C TYR A 114 4.97 5.09 -5.85
N LYS A 115 4.93 6.28 -5.23
CA LYS A 115 5.56 7.50 -5.82
C LYS A 115 7.07 7.32 -5.97
N ILE A 116 7.72 6.83 -4.91
CA ILE A 116 9.17 6.63 -4.90
C ILE A 116 9.58 5.61 -5.98
N ALA A 117 8.82 4.52 -6.12
CA ALA A 117 9.05 3.52 -7.16
C ALA A 117 8.90 4.12 -8.57
N GLY A 118 7.85 4.91 -8.81
CA GLY A 118 7.65 5.60 -10.09
C GLY A 118 8.78 6.58 -10.44
N LEU A 119 9.24 7.38 -9.46
CA LEU A 119 10.36 8.31 -9.65
C LEU A 119 11.69 7.57 -9.91
N LYS A 120 11.96 6.49 -9.17
CA LYS A 120 13.13 5.62 -9.38
C LYS A 120 13.13 5.02 -10.79
N LEU A 121 11.99 4.52 -11.25
CA LEU A 121 11.82 3.96 -12.60
C LEU A 121 11.95 5.04 -13.69
N SER A 122 11.66 6.28 -13.37
CA SER A 122 11.87 7.44 -14.25
C SER A 122 13.32 7.95 -14.23
N GLY A 123 14.25 7.25 -13.57
CA GLY A 123 15.66 7.61 -13.50
C GLY A 123 16.00 8.72 -12.50
N GLN A 124 15.07 9.14 -11.65
CA GLN A 124 15.33 10.17 -10.64
C GLN A 124 16.03 9.59 -9.42
N ASN A 125 16.94 10.37 -8.81
CA ASN A 125 17.49 10.02 -7.50
C ASN A 125 16.42 10.25 -6.42
N VAL A 126 16.05 9.17 -5.73
CA VAL A 126 15.00 9.18 -4.71
C VAL A 126 15.50 9.10 -3.27
N ASP A 127 16.82 9.09 -3.03
CA ASP A 127 17.40 8.81 -1.71
C ASP A 127 16.91 9.79 -0.65
N LYS A 128 16.94 11.09 -0.97
CA LYS A 128 16.46 12.15 -0.07
C LYS A 128 14.96 12.01 0.22
N LEU A 129 14.17 11.71 -0.82
CA LEU A 129 12.72 11.55 -0.69
C LEU A 129 12.41 10.32 0.18
N LEU A 130 13.10 9.21 -0.05
CA LEU A 130 12.95 7.98 0.72
C LEU A 130 13.28 8.21 2.20
N GLU A 131 14.35 8.94 2.49
CA GLU A 131 14.70 9.30 3.87
C GLU A 131 13.65 10.18 4.55
N GLN A 132 13.13 11.19 3.83
CA GLN A 132 12.02 12.01 4.34
C GLN A 132 10.75 11.19 4.59
N SER A 133 10.43 10.24 3.71
CA SER A 133 9.29 9.34 3.88
C SER A 133 9.43 8.43 5.10
N ARG A 134 10.64 7.94 5.40
CA ARG A 134 10.92 7.18 6.64
C ARG A 134 10.66 8.01 7.90
N GLN A 135 11.14 9.25 7.91
CA GLN A 135 10.95 10.16 9.05
C GLN A 135 9.45 10.46 9.27
N TYR A 136 8.71 10.69 8.19
CA TYR A 136 7.26 10.88 8.25
C TYR A 136 6.53 9.62 8.77
N ALA A 137 6.87 8.45 8.23
CA ALA A 137 6.31 7.16 8.64
C ALA A 137 6.49 6.92 10.15
N GLU A 138 7.66 7.26 10.69
CA GLU A 138 7.96 7.09 12.11
C GLU A 138 7.15 8.06 12.99
N GLY A 139 6.89 9.27 12.48
CA GLY A 139 5.96 10.20 13.10
C GLY A 139 4.51 9.69 13.10
N LEU A 140 4.07 9.09 12.00
CA LEU A 140 2.72 8.52 11.86
C LEU A 140 2.53 7.31 12.78
N LYS A 141 3.49 6.38 12.81
CA LYS A 141 3.48 5.22 13.69
C LYS A 141 3.30 5.63 15.15
N LYS A 142 4.07 6.62 15.62
CA LYS A 142 3.97 7.14 17.00
C LYS A 142 2.61 7.75 17.30
N LYS A 143 1.91 8.34 16.32
CA LYS A 143 0.55 8.88 16.50
C LYS A 143 -0.46 7.75 16.65
N ILE A 144 -0.42 6.75 15.76
CA ILE A 144 -1.31 5.58 15.79
C ILE A 144 -1.15 4.81 17.11
N GLU A 145 0.09 4.56 17.54
CA GLU A 145 0.38 3.87 18.80
C GLU A 145 -0.14 4.63 20.05
N LYS A 146 -0.26 5.96 19.97
CA LYS A 146 -0.85 6.78 21.05
C LYS A 146 -2.37 6.73 21.04
N GLU A 147 -2.99 6.66 19.86
CA GLU A 147 -4.45 6.59 19.72
C GLU A 147 -4.98 5.21 20.14
N VAL A 148 -4.28 4.13 19.82
CA VAL A 148 -4.66 2.76 20.21
C VAL A 148 -4.56 2.52 21.73
N LYS A 149 -3.77 3.34 22.45
CA LYS A 149 -3.59 3.26 23.90
C LYS A 149 -4.56 4.13 24.70
N LYS A 150 -5.41 4.92 24.04
CA LYS A 150 -6.48 5.71 24.67
C LYS A 150 -7.78 4.92 24.71
#